data_AF-A0A9D4HNA5-F1
#
_entry.id   AF-A0A9D4HNA5-F1
#
_cell.length_a   1.000
_cell.length_b   1.000
_cell.length_c   1.000
_cell.angle_alpha   90.00
_cell.angle_beta   90.00
_cell.angle_gamma   90.00
#
_symmetry.space_group_name_H-M   'P 1'
#
loop_
_entity.id
_entity.type
_entity.pdbx_description
1 polymer ?
#
loop_
_entity_poly.entity_id
_entity_poly.type
_entity_poly.pdbx_seq_one_letter_code
_entity_poly.pdbx_strand_id
1 'polypeptide(L)'
;MVTYTHTTMDACMHACMHAYIHTYIHTYIHTYIHTYIHTYIHTYIHTYIHTYIHTCIHAYMHTCIHAYIHTYIHTYIHTYIHTYIHAYMHTCIHAYMHAYMHTCIHAYIHAYMHTCMHACMHTCIQTDMPCMHACMQRLVL
;
A
#
# COMPACT_ATOMS: atom_id res chain seq x y z
N MET A 1 6.73 56.35 83.51
CA MET A 1 7.60 55.20 83.17
C MET A 1 6.77 53.98 82.77
N VAL A 2 5.79 53.54 83.59
CA VAL A 2 4.92 52.37 83.32
C VAL A 2 4.04 52.51 82.06
N THR A 3 3.49 53.70 81.80
CA THR A 3 2.68 53.96 80.59
C THR A 3 3.51 53.93 79.30
N TYR A 4 4.72 54.48 79.34
CA TYR A 4 5.66 54.48 78.21
C TYR A 4 6.11 53.05 77.85
N THR A 5 6.38 52.21 78.85
CA THR A 5 6.73 50.80 78.64
C THR A 5 5.56 49.98 78.12
N HIS A 6 4.32 50.31 78.51
CA HIS A 6 3.14 49.63 78.00
C HIS A 6 2.87 49.99 76.53
N THR A 7 2.97 51.28 76.16
CA THR A 7 2.77 51.72 74.77
C THR A 7 3.86 51.23 73.83
N THR A 8 5.11 51.11 74.29
CA THR A 8 6.20 50.56 73.45
C THR A 8 6.10 49.06 73.28
N MET A 9 5.67 48.31 74.31
CA MET A 9 5.38 46.88 74.17
C MET A 9 4.23 46.62 73.22
N ASP A 10 3.13 47.39 73.29
CA ASP A 10 1.99 47.24 72.40
C ASP A 10 2.37 47.53 70.94
N ALA A 11 3.13 48.61 70.70
CA ALA A 11 3.62 48.94 69.36
C ALA A 11 4.55 47.86 68.79
N CYS A 12 5.43 47.28 69.62
CA CYS A 12 6.32 46.19 69.21
C CYS A 12 5.52 44.92 68.89
N MET A 13 4.57 44.54 69.75
CA MET A 13 3.70 43.38 69.50
C MET A 13 2.88 43.56 68.23
N HIS A 14 2.34 44.75 67.99
CA HIS A 14 1.60 45.06 66.77
C HIS A 14 2.48 44.98 65.53
N ALA A 15 3.69 45.56 65.56
CA ALA A 15 4.63 45.51 64.44
C ALA A 15 5.09 44.07 64.14
N CYS A 16 5.38 43.28 65.18
CA CYS A 16 5.78 41.87 65.03
C CYS A 16 4.64 41.03 64.45
N MET A 17 3.42 41.18 64.94
CA MET A 17 2.25 40.48 64.42
C MET A 17 1.96 40.89 62.98
N HIS A 18 2.02 42.18 62.67
CA HIS A 18 1.81 42.68 61.31
C HIS A 18 2.89 42.16 60.35
N ALA A 19 4.16 42.18 60.75
CA ALA A 19 5.26 41.65 59.94
C ALA A 19 5.12 40.14 59.71
N TYR A 20 4.78 39.37 60.75
CA TYR A 20 4.57 37.92 60.65
C TYR A 20 3.39 37.58 59.75
N ILE A 21 2.24 38.23 59.95
CA ILE A 21 1.04 38.00 59.13
C ILE A 21 1.31 38.40 57.69
N HIS A 22 1.89 39.58 57.45
CA HIS A 22 2.17 40.06 56.10
C HIS A 22 3.17 39.15 55.39
N THR A 23 4.27 38.79 56.03
CA THR A 23 5.27 37.90 55.42
C THR A 23 4.72 36.50 55.20
N TYR A 24 4.03 35.91 56.17
CA TYR A 24 3.47 34.57 56.04
C TYR A 24 2.40 34.52 54.96
N ILE A 25 1.43 35.43 54.98
CA ILE A 25 0.35 35.49 53.98
C ILE A 25 0.95 35.80 52.61
N HIS A 26 1.78 36.82 52.49
CA HIS A 26 2.34 37.19 51.19
C HIS A 26 3.22 36.09 50.63
N THR A 27 4.14 35.52 51.41
CA THR A 27 5.02 34.46 50.91
C THR A 27 4.23 33.20 50.63
N TYR A 28 3.36 32.74 51.52
CA TYR A 28 2.60 31.52 51.30
C TYR A 28 1.65 31.64 50.11
N ILE A 29 0.84 32.70 50.06
CA ILE A 29 -0.11 32.90 48.95
C ILE A 29 0.65 33.14 47.65
N HIS A 30 1.64 34.04 47.63
CA HIS A 30 2.36 34.32 46.39
C HIS A 30 3.14 33.12 45.90
N THR A 31 3.88 32.42 46.77
CA THR A 31 4.65 31.25 46.34
C THR A 31 3.73 30.10 45.96
N TYR A 32 2.69 29.80 46.75
CA TYR A 32 1.78 28.71 46.43
C TYR A 32 1.01 28.97 45.14
N ILE A 33 0.39 30.15 45.00
CA ILE A 33 -0.36 30.50 43.79
C ILE A 33 0.58 30.58 42.59
N HIS A 34 1.69 31.29 42.69
CA HIS A 34 2.60 31.44 41.56
C HIS A 34 3.20 30.10 41.17
N THR A 35 3.71 29.30 42.11
CA THR A 35 4.30 27.99 41.77
C THR A 35 3.25 27.04 41.28
N TYR A 36 2.09 26.91 41.93
CA TYR A 36 1.04 26.01 41.50
C TYR A 36 0.49 26.39 40.13
N ILE A 37 0.10 27.65 39.92
CA ILE A 37 -0.44 28.11 38.63
C ILE A 37 0.63 28.03 37.56
N HIS A 38 1.83 28.56 37.80
CA HIS A 38 2.88 28.56 36.78
C HIS A 38 3.30 27.13 36.45
N THR A 39 3.59 26.28 37.43
CA THR A 39 4.00 24.89 37.15
C THR A 39 2.86 24.11 36.53
N TYR A 40 1.65 24.16 37.06
CA TYR A 40 0.53 23.40 36.51
C TYR A 40 0.19 23.85 35.09
N ILE A 41 0.00 25.14 34.86
CA ILE A 41 -0.33 25.66 33.53
C ILE A 41 0.82 25.43 32.56
N HIS A 42 2.05 25.80 32.93
CA HIS A 42 3.19 25.65 32.04
C HIS A 42 3.45 24.18 31.73
N THR A 43 3.51 23.31 32.74
CA THR A 43 3.76 21.88 32.49
C THR A 43 2.60 21.28 31.73
N TYR A 44 1.36 21.44 32.16
CA TYR A 44 0.21 20.84 31.49
C TYR A 44 0.08 21.31 30.04
N ILE A 45 0.12 22.61 29.79
CA ILE A 45 0.01 23.15 28.44
C ILE A 45 1.21 22.73 27.60
N HIS A 46 2.44 22.92 28.09
CA HIS A 46 3.62 22.56 27.34
C HIS A 46 3.69 21.07 27.05
N THR A 47 3.49 20.21 28.06
CA THR A 47 3.52 18.76 27.85
C THR A 47 2.37 18.34 26.96
N TYR A 48 1.13 18.75 27.23
CA TYR A 48 -0.02 18.31 26.45
C TYR A 48 0.10 18.74 24.99
N ILE A 49 0.39 20.03 24.73
CA ILE A 49 0.54 20.54 23.37
C ILE A 49 1.73 19.89 22.69
N HIS A 50 2.90 19.86 23.34
CA HIS A 50 4.10 19.29 22.72
C HIS A 50 3.92 17.80 22.44
N THR A 51 3.44 17.02 23.41
CA THR A 51 3.22 15.58 23.20
C THR A 51 2.12 15.33 22.19
N TYR A 52 1.00 16.04 22.25
CA TYR A 52 -0.10 15.83 21.32
C TYR A 52 0.32 16.19 19.89
N ILE A 53 0.90 17.38 19.69
CA ILE A 53 1.36 17.81 18.37
C ILE A 53 2.46 16.88 17.86
N HIS A 54 3.48 16.59 18.67
CA HIS A 54 4.58 15.73 18.24
C HIS A 54 4.11 14.32 17.92
N THR A 55 3.36 13.68 18.81
CA THR A 55 2.87 12.31 18.59
C THR A 55 1.88 12.24 17.45
N CYS A 56 0.94 13.18 17.35
CA CYS A 56 -0.11 13.15 16.34
C CYS A 56 0.49 13.45 14.96
N ILE A 57 1.32 14.48 14.83
CA ILE A 57 1.99 14.80 13.55
C ILE A 57 2.95 13.68 13.18
N HIS A 58 3.78 13.20 14.11
CA HIS A 58 4.76 12.16 13.78
C HIS A 58 4.08 10.85 13.42
N ALA A 59 3.06 10.42 14.17
CA ALA A 59 2.30 9.22 13.86
C ALA A 59 1.56 9.37 12.53
N TYR A 60 0.89 10.50 12.29
CA TYR A 60 0.19 10.75 11.04
C TYR A 60 1.15 10.76 9.85
N MET A 61 2.23 11.52 9.93
CA MET A 61 3.24 11.58 8.86
C MET A 61 3.87 10.22 8.61
N HIS A 62 4.29 9.51 9.66
CA HIS A 62 4.90 8.20 9.52
C HIS A 62 3.92 7.19 8.91
N THR A 63 2.69 7.11 9.44
CA THR A 63 1.70 6.15 8.93
C THR A 63 1.24 6.49 7.52
N CYS A 64 0.93 7.75 7.21
CA CYS A 64 0.49 8.16 5.89
C CYS A 64 1.61 8.01 4.85
N ILE A 65 2.83 8.46 5.15
CA ILE A 65 3.95 8.34 4.21
C ILE A 65 4.32 6.87 4.03
N HIS A 66 4.43 6.10 5.11
CA HIS A 66 4.76 4.68 5.01
C HIS A 66 3.67 3.92 4.25
N ALA A 67 2.39 4.15 4.56
CA ALA A 67 1.29 3.53 3.84
C ALA A 67 1.30 3.94 2.36
N TYR A 68 1.47 5.24 2.05
CA TYR A 68 1.50 5.72 0.67
C TYR A 68 2.67 5.13 -0.11
N ILE A 69 3.89 5.21 0.43
CA ILE A 69 5.08 4.68 -0.23
C ILE A 69 4.97 3.17 -0.38
N HIS A 70 4.64 2.45 0.70
CA HIS A 70 4.53 1.00 0.65
C HIS A 70 3.45 0.58 -0.32
N THR A 71 2.22 1.11 -0.21
CA THR A 71 1.14 0.73 -1.11
C THR A 71 1.43 1.13 -2.55
N TYR A 72 1.89 2.36 -2.80
CA TYR A 72 2.13 2.82 -4.17
C TYR A 72 3.30 2.06 -4.80
N ILE A 73 4.45 1.98 -4.13
CA ILE A 73 5.63 1.30 -4.69
C ILE A 73 5.37 -0.20 -4.78
N HIS A 74 4.88 -0.84 -3.72
CA HIS A 74 4.62 -2.27 -3.74
C HIS A 74 3.55 -2.61 -4.78
N THR A 75 2.40 -1.93 -4.79
CA THR A 75 1.35 -2.27 -5.77
C THR A 75 1.82 -1.93 -7.17
N TYR A 76 2.41 -0.76 -7.43
CA TYR A 76 2.85 -0.40 -8.77
C TYR A 76 3.94 -1.33 -9.28
N ILE A 77 5.01 -1.56 -8.51
CA ILE A 77 6.10 -2.44 -8.94
C ILE A 77 5.61 -3.88 -9.05
N HIS A 78 4.92 -4.40 -8.04
CA HIS A 78 4.45 -5.78 -8.07
C HIS A 78 3.47 -5.99 -9.22
N THR A 79 2.45 -5.13 -9.36
CA THR A 79 1.47 -5.29 -10.45
C THR A 79 2.13 -5.07 -11.80
N TYR A 80 2.96 -4.06 -11.99
CA TYR A 80 3.60 -3.80 -13.28
C TYR A 80 4.54 -4.94 -13.66
N ILE A 81 5.45 -5.36 -12.77
CA ILE A 81 6.38 -6.45 -13.06
C ILE A 81 5.63 -7.77 -13.23
N HIS A 82 4.71 -8.11 -12.32
CA HIS A 82 3.96 -9.35 -12.40
C HIS A 82 3.10 -9.39 -13.66
N THR A 83 2.32 -8.35 -13.95
CA THR A 83 1.47 -8.32 -15.16
C THR A 83 2.31 -8.30 -16.42
N TYR A 84 3.39 -7.52 -16.49
CA TYR A 84 4.23 -7.46 -17.67
C TYR A 84 4.93 -8.80 -17.92
N ILE A 85 5.61 -9.36 -16.91
CA ILE A 85 6.31 -10.64 -17.05
C ILE A 85 5.30 -11.76 -17.31
N HIS A 86 4.23 -11.85 -16.52
CA HIS A 86 3.23 -12.89 -16.70
C HIS A 86 2.56 -12.77 -18.06
N ALA A 87 2.11 -11.58 -18.47
CA ALA A 87 1.47 -11.40 -19.77
C ALA A 87 2.46 -11.68 -20.91
N TYR A 88 3.69 -11.15 -20.85
CA TYR A 88 4.68 -11.39 -21.90
C TYR A 88 5.05 -12.87 -22.00
N MET A 89 5.40 -13.51 -20.89
CA MET A 89 5.77 -14.92 -20.87
C MET A 89 4.59 -15.81 -21.28
N HIS A 90 3.41 -15.59 -20.71
CA HIS A 90 2.22 -16.36 -21.04
C HIS A 90 1.84 -16.18 -22.51
N THR A 91 1.78 -14.94 -23.01
CA THR A 91 1.39 -14.70 -24.41
C THR A 91 2.45 -15.19 -25.38
N CYS A 92 3.73 -14.94 -25.16
CA CYS A 92 4.79 -15.43 -26.06
C CYS A 92 4.86 -16.95 -26.07
N ILE A 93 4.90 -17.60 -24.90
CA ILE A 93 5.01 -19.06 -24.83
C ILE A 93 3.73 -19.70 -25.36
N HIS A 94 2.55 -19.24 -24.93
CA HIS A 94 1.30 -19.78 -25.42
C HIS A 94 1.13 -19.56 -26.93
N ALA A 95 1.41 -18.36 -27.45
CA ALA A 95 1.30 -18.09 -28.87
C ALA A 95 2.31 -18.91 -29.68
N TYR A 96 3.55 -19.04 -29.21
CA TYR A 96 4.57 -19.84 -29.87
C TYR A 96 4.20 -21.33 -29.88
N MET A 97 3.86 -21.89 -28.71
CA MET A 97 3.47 -23.29 -28.59
C MET A 97 2.19 -23.58 -29.39
N HIS A 98 1.18 -22.71 -29.28
CA HIS A 98 -0.05 -22.86 -30.03
C HIS A 98 0.21 -22.74 -31.54
N ALA A 99 0.93 -21.73 -32.00
CA ALA A 99 1.24 -21.56 -33.42
C ALA A 99 2.04 -22.75 -33.95
N TYR A 100 3.09 -23.18 -33.24
CA TYR A 100 3.92 -24.31 -33.67
C TYR A 100 3.12 -25.61 -33.70
N MET A 101 2.44 -25.96 -32.61
CA MET A 101 1.66 -27.20 -32.53
C MET A 101 0.49 -27.18 -33.52
N HIS A 102 -0.26 -26.08 -33.59
CA HIS A 102 -1.39 -25.94 -34.50
C HIS A 102 -0.93 -25.98 -35.95
N THR A 103 0.08 -25.20 -36.35
CA THR A 103 0.55 -25.20 -37.74
C THR A 103 1.16 -26.54 -38.12
N CYS A 104 2.02 -27.14 -37.30
CA CYS A 104 2.64 -28.41 -37.63
C CYS A 104 1.62 -29.55 -37.72
N ILE A 105 0.74 -29.68 -36.72
CA ILE A 105 -0.25 -30.77 -36.70
C ILE A 105 -1.30 -30.54 -37.79
N HIS A 106 -1.84 -29.33 -37.92
CA HIS A 106 -2.83 -29.02 -38.94
C HIS A 106 -2.24 -29.16 -40.34
N ALA A 107 -1.04 -28.66 -40.60
CA ALA A 107 -0.41 -28.81 -41.91
C ALA A 107 -0.12 -30.27 -42.22
N TYR A 108 0.35 -31.06 -41.24
CA TYR A 108 0.60 -32.48 -41.42
C TYR A 108 -0.67 -33.26 -41.76
N ILE A 109 -1.73 -33.10 -40.94
CA ILE A 109 -3.00 -33.79 -41.17
C ILE A 109 -3.61 -33.34 -42.50
N HIS A 110 -3.64 -32.05 -42.78
CA HIS A 110 -4.21 -31.52 -44.01
C HIS A 110 -3.43 -32.02 -45.24
N ALA A 111 -2.10 -31.96 -45.22
CA ALA A 111 -1.26 -32.44 -46.32
C ALA A 111 -1.43 -33.95 -46.52
N TYR A 112 -1.46 -34.74 -45.45
CA TYR A 112 -1.66 -36.19 -45.51
C TYR A 112 -3.04 -36.54 -46.09
N MET A 113 -4.10 -35.95 -45.55
CA MET A 113 -5.46 -36.18 -46.05
C MET A 113 -5.63 -35.73 -47.49
N HIS A 114 -5.10 -34.56 -47.85
CA HIS A 114 -5.18 -34.03 -49.21
C HIS A 114 -4.40 -34.89 -50.21
N THR A 115 -3.18 -35.30 -49.87
CA THR A 115 -2.36 -36.15 -50.75
C THR A 115 -2.95 -37.54 -50.89
N CYS A 116 -3.43 -38.16 -49.81
CA CYS A 116 -4.12 -39.45 -49.86
C CYS A 116 -5.40 -39.36 -50.70
N MET A 117 -6.26 -38.38 -50.46
CA MET A 117 -7.49 -38.18 -51.25
C MET A 117 -7.18 -37.94 -52.74
N HIS A 118 -6.23 -37.06 -53.04
CA HIS A 118 -5.83 -36.78 -54.42
C HIS A 118 -5.23 -38.01 -55.10
N ALA A 119 -4.35 -38.75 -54.42
CA ALA A 119 -3.76 -39.97 -54.94
C ALA A 119 -4.85 -41.02 -55.21
N CYS A 120 -5.77 -41.24 -54.27
CA CYS A 120 -6.89 -42.18 -54.42
C CYS A 120 -7.82 -41.80 -55.58
N MET A 121 -8.14 -40.51 -55.73
CA MET A 121 -8.98 -40.04 -56.85
C MET A 121 -8.26 -40.20 -58.18
N HIS A 122 -6.98 -39.85 -58.25
CA HIS A 122 -6.20 -39.95 -59.48
C HIS A 122 -6.00 -41.40 -59.92
N THR A 123 -5.71 -42.32 -58.98
CA THR A 123 -5.61 -43.75 -59.29
C THR A 123 -6.95 -44.31 -59.72
N CYS A 124 -8.05 -44.00 -59.02
CA CYS A 124 -9.40 -44.42 -59.38
C CYS A 124 -9.77 -43.99 -60.81
N ILE A 125 -9.53 -42.73 -61.17
CA ILE A 125 -9.79 -42.22 -62.53
C ILE A 125 -8.87 -42.90 -63.55
N GLN A 126 -7.57 -43.03 -63.27
CA GLN A 126 -6.62 -43.63 -64.21
C GLN A 126 -6.81 -45.13 -64.39
N THR A 127 -7.32 -45.86 -63.40
CA THR A 127 -7.64 -47.29 -63.56
C THR A 127 -8.99 -47.46 -64.22
N ASP A 128 -10.01 -46.72 -63.82
CA ASP A 128 -11.38 -47.00 -64.27
C ASP A 128 -11.66 -46.49 -65.69
N MET A 129 -11.03 -45.39 -66.15
CA MET A 129 -11.18 -44.89 -67.51
C MET A 129 -10.72 -45.88 -68.61
N PRO A 130 -9.49 -46.42 -68.57
CA PRO A 130 -9.06 -47.40 -69.56
C PRO A 130 -9.84 -48.72 -69.45
N CYS A 131 -10.28 -49.13 -68.26
CA CYS A 131 -11.15 -50.30 -68.09
C CYS A 131 -12.50 -50.10 -68.79
N MET A 132 -13.14 -48.95 -68.61
CA MET A 132 -14.42 -48.62 -69.24
C MET A 132 -14.26 -48.44 -70.75
N HIS A 133 -13.16 -47.83 -71.20
CA HIS A 133 -12.89 -47.67 -72.63
C HIS A 133 -12.63 -49.00 -73.34
N ALA A 134 -11.83 -49.90 -72.73
CA ALA A 134 -11.60 -51.24 -73.23
C ALA A 134 -12.88 -52.11 -73.19
N CYS A 135 -13.73 -51.92 -72.17
CA CYS A 135 -15.03 -52.59 -72.07
C CYS A 135 -15.98 -52.13 -73.19
N MET A 136 -16.07 -50.82 -73.46
CA MET A 136 -16.88 -50.27 -74.53
C MET A 136 -16.39 -50.69 -75.92
N GLN A 137 -15.07 -50.72 -76.16
CA GLN A 137 -14.51 -51.21 -77.43
C GLN A 137 -14.77 -52.71 -77.68
N ARG A 138 -14.83 -53.54 -76.62
CA ARG A 138 -15.22 -54.95 -76.73
C ARG A 138 -16.72 -55.17 -76.93
N LEU A 139 -17.57 -54.19 -76.63
CA LEU A 139 -19.02 -54.28 -76.79
C LEU A 139 -19.50 -53.82 -78.18
N VAL A 140 -18.66 -53.08 -78.91
CA VAL A 140 -18.94 -52.51 -80.25
C VAL A 140 -18.32 -53.34 -81.39
N LEU A 141 -17.50 -54.35 -81.06
CA LEU A 141 -17.00 -55.41 -81.95
C LEU A 141 -17.83 -56.68 -81.79
#